data_AF-A0A1G8DCS5-F1
#
_entry.id   AF-A0A1G8DCS5-F1
#
_cell.length_a   1.000
_cell.length_b   1.000
_cell.length_c   1.000
_cell.angle_alpha   90.00
_cell.angle_beta   90.00
_cell.angle_gamma   90.00
#
_symmetry.space_group_name_H-M   'P 1'
#
loop_
_entity.id
_entity.type
_entity.pdbx_description
1 polymer ?
#
loop_
_entity_poly.entity_id
_entity_poly.type
_entity_poly.pdbx_seq_one_letter_code
_entity_poly.pdbx_strand_id
1 'polypeptide(L)'
;MKLLRVAALLAPLALTLPISAHAAMDAKTKTTYMNECSAAATQNNPGMDAKAVQAHCECGAQQINKNFSDKEIASLNDKTTPPSTEMTSRLQKAVGENCLKGKK
;
A
#
# COMPACT_ATOMS: atom_id res chain seq x y z
N MET A 1 -3.39 -48.72 14.08
CA MET A 1 -4.87 -48.82 14.10
C MET A 1 -5.43 -47.40 14.11
N LYS A 2 -5.88 -46.86 12.97
CA LYS A 2 -7.25 -46.94 12.41
C LYS A 2 -8.11 -45.70 12.77
N LEU A 3 -8.07 -44.72 11.86
CA LEU A 3 -9.20 -43.94 11.30
C LEU A 3 -10.31 -43.42 12.22
N LEU A 4 -10.40 -42.09 12.32
CA LEU A 4 -11.65 -41.34 12.47
C LEU A 4 -11.64 -40.25 11.38
N ARG A 5 -12.22 -40.52 10.21
CA ARG A 5 -13.63 -40.26 9.82
C ARG A 5 -13.93 -38.74 9.79
N VAL A 6 -13.82 -38.12 8.62
CA VAL A 6 -14.93 -37.86 7.66
C VAL A 6 -15.65 -36.53 7.99
N ALA A 7 -15.46 -35.58 7.07
CA ALA A 7 -16.38 -34.57 6.56
C ALA A 7 -17.33 -33.85 7.52
N ALA A 8 -17.14 -32.53 7.60
CA ALA A 8 -18.25 -31.57 7.69
C ALA A 8 -17.93 -30.36 6.80
N LEU A 9 -18.19 -30.52 5.50
CA LEU A 9 -18.45 -29.40 4.59
C LEU A 9 -19.80 -28.82 4.97
N LEU A 10 -19.85 -27.59 5.48
CA LEU A 10 -20.98 -26.68 5.36
C LEU A 10 -20.44 -25.24 5.51
N ALA A 11 -20.02 -24.67 4.38
CA ALA A 11 -20.10 -23.22 4.20
C ALA A 11 -21.59 -22.86 4.14
N PRO A 12 -22.02 -21.78 4.81
CA PRO A 12 -22.28 -20.60 4.00
C PRO A 12 -22.02 -19.29 4.75
N LEU A 13 -21.53 -18.29 4.04
CA LEU A 13 -22.03 -16.92 3.98
C LEU A 13 -21.00 -16.15 3.16
N ALA A 14 -21.14 -16.28 1.86
CA ALA A 14 -20.59 -15.32 0.94
C ALA A 14 -21.27 -13.97 1.26
N LEU A 15 -20.66 -13.19 2.16
CA LEU A 15 -20.76 -11.74 2.08
C LEU A 15 -19.98 -11.36 0.81
N THR A 16 -20.60 -11.56 -0.35
CA THR A 16 -20.24 -10.82 -1.55
C THR A 16 -20.72 -9.39 -1.30
N LEU A 17 -20.01 -8.69 -0.40
CA LEU A 17 -19.94 -7.25 -0.49
C LEU A 17 -19.53 -6.97 -1.95
N PRO A 18 -20.26 -6.08 -2.66
CA PRO A 18 -19.88 -5.70 -4.01
C PRO A 18 -18.40 -5.38 -3.96
N ILE A 19 -17.63 -6.11 -4.79
CA ILE A 19 -16.18 -6.04 -4.86
C ILE A 19 -15.82 -4.57 -4.73
N SER A 20 -15.21 -4.25 -3.59
CA SER A 20 -14.87 -2.89 -3.22
C SER A 20 -14.23 -2.27 -4.45
N ALA A 21 -14.88 -1.27 -5.03
CA ALA A 21 -14.17 -0.27 -5.80
C ALA A 21 -13.24 0.37 -4.77
N HIS A 22 -12.11 -0.29 -4.46
CA HIS A 22 -11.01 0.30 -3.72
C HIS A 22 -10.70 1.55 -4.53
N ALA A 23 -11.03 2.72 -3.99
CA ALA A 23 -10.78 3.95 -4.70
C ALA A 23 -9.25 4.05 -4.72
N ALA A 24 -8.68 3.70 -5.86
CA ALA A 24 -7.30 4.03 -6.14
C ALA A 24 -7.14 5.54 -5.89
N MET A 25 -6.00 5.94 -5.34
CA MET A 25 -5.60 7.35 -5.29
C MET A 25 -6.07 8.06 -6.55
N ASP A 26 -6.81 9.15 -6.39
CA ASP A 26 -7.11 10.02 -7.52
C ASP A 26 -5.80 10.57 -8.11
N ALA A 27 -5.86 11.07 -9.34
CA ALA A 27 -4.68 11.54 -10.05
C ALA A 27 -3.88 12.59 -9.27
N LYS A 28 -4.56 13.53 -8.60
CA LYS A 28 -3.90 14.58 -7.80
C LYS A 28 -3.20 13.97 -6.59
N THR A 29 -3.88 13.10 -5.85
CA THR A 29 -3.29 12.45 -4.67
C THR A 29 -2.09 11.58 -5.05
N LYS A 30 -2.17 10.83 -6.15
CA LYS A 30 -1.04 10.06 -6.67
C LYS A 30 0.13 10.95 -7.07
N THR A 31 -0.11 12.04 -7.79
CA THR A 31 0.95 12.99 -8.17
C THR A 31 1.62 13.62 -6.95
N THR A 32 0.84 14.08 -5.97
CA THR A 32 1.39 14.61 -4.70
C THR A 32 2.28 13.56 -4.03
N TYR A 33 1.77 12.35 -3.85
CA TYR A 33 2.54 11.26 -3.22
C TYR A 33 3.84 10.96 -3.96
N MET A 34 3.81 10.86 -5.29
CA MET A 34 4.99 10.58 -6.11
C MET A 34 6.06 11.67 -5.98
N ASN A 35 5.64 12.94 -5.95
CA ASN A 35 6.55 14.07 -5.79
C ASN A 35 7.22 14.06 -4.41
N GLU A 36 6.43 13.93 -3.34
CA GLU A 36 6.93 13.89 -1.97
C GLU A 36 7.84 12.69 -1.73
N CYS A 37 7.45 11.50 -2.23
CA CYS A 37 8.26 10.30 -2.13
C CYS A 37 9.61 10.46 -2.88
N SER A 38 9.59 11.02 -4.09
CA SER A 38 10.82 11.19 -4.89
C SER A 38 11.74 12.25 -4.29
N ALA A 39 11.17 13.34 -3.76
CA ALA A 39 11.92 14.36 -3.05
C ALA A 39 12.58 13.77 -1.80
N ALA A 40 11.82 13.06 -0.96
CA ALA A 40 12.34 12.41 0.22
C ALA A 40 13.44 11.38 -0.11
N ALA A 41 13.25 10.54 -1.14
CA ALA A 41 14.26 9.56 -1.56
C ALA A 41 15.56 10.24 -2.00
N THR A 42 15.46 11.32 -2.78
CA THR A 42 16.63 12.09 -3.26
C THR A 42 17.32 12.82 -2.12
N GLN A 43 16.57 13.38 -1.16
CA GLN A 43 17.13 14.04 0.01
C GLN A 43 17.88 13.07 0.93
N ASN A 44 17.35 11.85 1.11
CA ASN A 44 17.96 10.84 1.95
C ASN A 44 19.13 10.12 1.25
N ASN A 45 19.12 10.04 -0.08
CA ASN A 45 20.20 9.45 -0.86
C ASN A 45 20.38 10.19 -2.21
N PRO A 46 21.17 11.29 -2.23
CA PRO A 46 21.31 12.15 -3.41
C PRO A 46 21.99 11.49 -4.62
N GLY A 47 22.57 10.29 -4.46
CA GLY A 47 23.16 9.51 -5.54
C GLY A 47 22.26 8.41 -6.11
N MET A 48 21.00 8.32 -5.67
CA MET A 48 20.10 7.27 -6.15
C MET A 48 19.67 7.52 -7.60
N ASP A 49 19.62 6.46 -8.41
CA ASP A 49 19.11 6.53 -9.78
C ASP A 49 17.64 6.97 -9.82
N ALA A 50 17.32 7.94 -10.69
CA ALA A 50 15.99 8.53 -10.77
C ALA A 50 14.91 7.52 -11.19
N LYS A 51 15.23 6.53 -12.04
CA LYS A 51 14.27 5.48 -12.41
C LYS A 51 14.03 4.52 -11.24
N ALA A 52 15.05 4.20 -10.47
CA ALA A 52 14.92 3.40 -9.25
C ALA A 52 14.04 4.12 -8.19
N VAL A 53 14.24 5.43 -7.99
CA VAL A 53 13.38 6.26 -7.14
C VAL A 53 11.93 6.20 -7.62
N GLN A 54 11.71 6.45 -8.93
CA GLN A 54 10.37 6.44 -9.50
C GLN A 54 9.69 5.08 -9.32
N ALA A 55 10.38 3.97 -9.64
CA ALA A 55 9.85 2.62 -9.49
C ALA A 55 9.51 2.29 -8.02
N HIS A 56 10.34 2.73 -7.07
CA HIS A 56 10.08 2.54 -5.65
C HIS A 56 8.82 3.29 -5.20
N CYS A 57 8.71 4.57 -5.57
CA CYS A 57 7.54 5.38 -5.26
C CYS A 57 6.28 4.84 -5.96
N GLU A 58 6.36 4.42 -7.21
CA GLU A 58 5.21 3.80 -7.90
C GLU A 58 4.75 2.53 -7.19
N CYS A 59 5.69 1.69 -6.73
CA CYS A 59 5.34 0.53 -5.93
C CYS A 59 4.65 0.93 -4.61
N GLY A 60 5.14 1.96 -3.93
CA GLY A 60 4.51 2.48 -2.72
C GLY A 60 3.08 2.97 -2.95
N ALA A 61 2.83 3.70 -4.05
CA ALA A 61 1.48 4.10 -4.44
C ALA A 61 0.56 2.90 -4.69
N GLN A 62 1.08 1.83 -5.31
CA GLN A 62 0.33 0.59 -5.49
C GLN A 62 0.04 -0.11 -4.15
N GLN A 63 0.96 -0.10 -3.20
CA GLN A 63 0.71 -0.65 -1.86
C GLN A 63 -0.36 0.16 -1.14
N ILE A 64 -0.39 1.48 -1.31
CA ILE A 64 -1.44 2.31 -0.73
C ILE A 64 -2.81 1.90 -1.27
N ASN A 65 -2.96 1.84 -2.59
CA ASN A 65 -4.22 1.47 -3.23
C ASN A 65 -4.73 0.06 -2.87
N LYS A 66 -3.83 -0.84 -2.47
CA LYS A 66 -4.16 -2.24 -2.14
C LYS A 66 -4.49 -2.47 -0.67
N ASN A 67 -3.89 -1.69 0.23
CA ASN A 67 -3.85 -2.02 1.67
C ASN A 67 -4.52 -0.97 2.56
N PHE A 68 -4.99 0.14 1.99
CA PHE A 68 -5.55 1.27 2.72
C PHE A 68 -6.93 1.63 2.19
N SER A 69 -7.81 2.03 3.11
CA SER A 69 -9.17 2.48 2.80
C SER A 69 -9.19 3.86 2.17
N ASP A 70 -10.28 4.20 1.50
CA ASP A 70 -10.46 5.52 0.87
C ASP A 70 -10.29 6.68 1.86
N LYS A 71 -10.71 6.50 3.12
CA LYS A 71 -10.51 7.50 4.19
C LYS A 71 -9.04 7.67 4.55
N GLU A 72 -8.30 6.58 4.66
CA GLU A 72 -6.85 6.62 4.89
C GLU A 72 -6.13 7.26 3.70
N ILE A 73 -6.51 6.90 2.46
CA ILE A 73 -5.94 7.49 1.25
C ILE A 73 -6.21 9.00 1.17
N ALA A 74 -7.41 9.45 1.51
CA ALA A 74 -7.76 10.87 1.55
C ALA A 74 -6.89 11.66 2.54
N SER A 75 -6.49 11.04 3.67
CA SER A 75 -5.62 11.67 4.66
C SER A 75 -4.20 11.94 4.15
N LEU A 76 -3.74 11.23 3.12
CA LEU A 76 -2.41 11.46 2.54
C LEU A 76 -2.26 12.81 1.85
N ASN A 77 -3.37 13.41 1.43
CA ASN A 77 -3.41 14.71 0.77
C ASN A 77 -3.88 15.83 1.72
N ASP A 78 -4.19 15.48 2.98
CA ASP A 78 -4.51 16.44 4.03
C ASP A 78 -3.21 17.07 4.55
N LYS A 79 -3.09 18.40 4.40
CA LYS A 79 -1.92 19.17 4.86
C LYS A 79 -2.03 19.62 6.32
N THR A 80 -3.19 19.44 6.93
CA THR A 80 -3.51 19.88 8.28
C THR A 80 -3.41 18.74 9.28
N THR A 81 -3.75 17.52 8.84
CA THR A 81 -3.72 16.33 9.67
C THR A 81 -2.74 15.32 9.08
N PRO A 82 -1.59 15.07 9.73
CA PRO A 82 -0.68 14.04 9.26
C PRO A 82 -1.32 12.65 9.37
N PRO A 83 -0.93 11.69 8.52
CA PRO A 83 -1.32 10.29 8.66
C PRO A 83 -1.00 9.76 10.06
N SER A 84 -1.83 8.87 10.59
CA SER A 84 -1.58 8.27 11.90
C SER A 84 -0.29 7.46 11.91
N THR A 85 0.31 7.30 13.09
CA THR A 85 1.51 6.48 13.28
C THR A 85 1.27 5.02 12.86
N GLU A 86 0.07 4.50 13.13
CA GLU A 86 -0.33 3.15 12.75
C GLU A 86 -0.39 2.98 11.24
N MET A 87 -1.01 3.94 10.54
CA MET A 87 -1.08 3.96 9.08
C MET A 87 0.31 4.05 8.46
N THR A 88 1.16 4.93 9.00
CA THR A 88 2.55 5.11 8.56
C THR A 88 3.36 3.82 8.73
N SER A 89 3.25 3.16 9.89
CA SER A 89 3.95 1.90 10.18
C SER A 89 3.52 0.78 9.22
N ARG A 90 2.21 0.65 8.96
CA ARG A 90 1.69 -0.30 7.96
C ARG A 90 2.21 -0.01 6.56
N LEU A 91 2.30 1.26 6.18
CA LEU A 91 2.79 1.64 4.86
C LEU A 91 4.26 1.29 4.72
N GLN A 92 5.09 1.66 5.70
CA GLN A 92 6.51 1.31 5.73
C GLN A 92 6.72 -0.20 5.66
N LYS A 93 5.93 -0.98 6.41
CA LYS A 93 5.97 -2.44 6.35
C LYS A 93 5.61 -2.95 4.95
N ALA A 94 4.49 -2.51 4.39
CA ALA A 94 4.05 -2.95 3.06
C ALA A 94 5.07 -2.60 1.96
N VAL A 95 5.65 -1.40 2.01
CA VAL A 95 6.71 -0.97 1.10
C VAL A 95 8.00 -1.77 1.32
N GLY A 96 8.40 -2.01 2.56
CA GLY A 96 9.57 -2.83 2.89
C GLY A 96 9.44 -4.28 2.40
N GLU A 97 8.27 -4.87 2.53
CA GLU A 97 8.03 -6.26 2.10
C GLU A 97 7.89 -6.39 0.57
N ASN A 98 7.33 -5.37 -0.11
CA ASN A 98 6.89 -5.51 -1.50
C ASN A 98 7.67 -4.66 -2.51
N CYS A 99 8.37 -3.61 -2.07
CA CYS A 99 8.95 -2.57 -2.94
C CYS A 99 10.48 -2.45 -2.85
N LEU A 100 11.15 -3.41 -2.20
CA LEU A 100 12.62 -3.49 -2.14
C LEU A 100 13.25 -4.19 -3.36
N LYS A 101 12.52 -4.36 -4.46
CA LYS A 101 13.06 -4.95 -5.70
C LYS A 101 13.94 -3.95 -6.45
N GLY A 102 15.16 -3.80 -5.94
CA GLY A 102 16.26 -3.05 -6.54
C GLY A 102 17.65 -3.49 -6.04
N LYS A 103 17.75 -4.47 -5.13
CA LYS A 103 19.03 -5.11 -4.78
C LYS A 103 19.18 -6.42 -5.57
N LYS A 104 19.82 -6.33 -6.73
CA LYS A 104 20.70 -7.39 -7.22
C LYS A 104 22.05 -6.75 -7.47
#